data_AF-A0AA37GSY1-F1
#
_entry.id   AF-A0AA37GSY1-F1
#
_cell.length_a   1.000
_cell.length_b   1.000
_cell.length_c   1.000
_cell.angle_alpha   90.00
_cell.angle_beta   90.00
_cell.angle_gamma   90.00
#
_symmetry.space_group_name_H-M   'P 1'
#
loop_
_entity.id
_entity.type
_entity.pdbx_description
1 polymer ?
#
loop_
_entity_poly.entity_id
_entity_poly.type
_entity_poly.pdbx_seq_one_letter_code
_entity_poly.pdbx_strand_id
1 'polypeptide(L)'
;MSTFRVGPTEIWGRGRRGYGRPPGNDVGQEGMEGKTRLDDNNGQDDKGSYKKHTGSKDTDNEAGDDKNMGNKDMDNNNATKAAHEEAGNQVDAVALLGTDAWMQATWLNDALDLVVWCVEDVSYVDSGELVCMGDDAYRPKRATASKFTSNRTILLPLYLPSHWLDGVTNSLESIKIADSLPSDDQEAAAQALIGQLVRRYLPDFEGSYETRMSHVATMAQHNGSDCGVFAFVAALSFVVAQDRPRALHSQLWRYVTALFLTNGDPKTVMTHAEDNLFPMSTPASHTTGDSRHWSPARAARACRWSGMP
;
A
#
# COMPACT_ATOMS: atom_id res chain seq x y z
N MET A 1 0.21 -34.30 0.70
CA MET A 1 0.87 -32.98 0.81
C MET A 1 1.03 -32.43 -0.59
N SER A 2 0.15 -31.52 -1.00
CA SER A 2 0.16 -30.93 -2.34
C SER A 2 0.90 -29.59 -2.29
N THR A 3 1.98 -29.46 -3.04
CA THR A 3 2.73 -28.20 -3.17
C THR A 3 2.05 -27.34 -4.25
N PHE A 4 1.29 -26.33 -3.82
CA PHE A 4 0.75 -25.33 -4.73
C PHE A 4 1.87 -24.36 -5.13
N ARG A 5 2.24 -24.36 -6.42
CA ARG A 5 3.07 -23.31 -7.03
C ARG A 5 2.16 -22.18 -7.49
N VAL A 6 2.23 -21.04 -6.82
CA VAL A 6 1.69 -19.78 -7.33
C VAL A 6 2.58 -19.33 -8.49
N GLY A 7 1.99 -19.06 -9.65
CA GLY A 7 2.73 -18.56 -10.82
C GLY A 7 3.31 -17.16 -10.57
N PRO A 8 4.35 -16.76 -11.32
CA PRO A 8 4.99 -15.46 -11.11
C PRO A 8 4.01 -14.33 -11.44
N THR A 9 3.63 -13.57 -10.41
CA THR A 9 3.03 -12.24 -10.58
C THR A 9 4.19 -11.25 -10.69
N GLU A 10 4.25 -10.47 -11.77
CA GLU A 10 5.28 -9.44 -11.93
C GLU A 10 5.07 -8.33 -10.90
N ILE A 11 5.69 -8.48 -9.72
CA ILE A 11 5.73 -7.46 -8.67
C ILE A 11 7.03 -6.69 -8.85
N TRP A 12 7.01 -5.67 -9.72
CA TRP A 12 8.12 -4.73 -9.83
C TRP A 12 7.96 -3.64 -8.77
N GLY A 13 8.82 -3.66 -7.75
CA GLY A 13 8.90 -2.56 -6.78
C GLY A 13 9.39 -1.28 -7.46
N ARG A 14 8.51 -0.29 -7.64
CA ARG A 14 8.91 1.06 -8.07
C ARG A 14 9.53 1.83 -6.90
N GLY A 15 10.52 2.66 -7.21
CA GLY A 15 11.12 3.58 -6.25
C GLY A 15 10.06 4.56 -5.71
N ARG A 16 10.12 4.85 -4.40
CA ARG A 16 9.20 5.77 -3.72
C ARG A 16 9.13 7.11 -4.42
N ARG A 17 7.91 7.60 -4.68
CA ARG A 17 7.63 8.96 -5.13
C ARG A 17 7.97 9.97 -4.04
N GLY A 18 8.55 11.11 -4.44
CA GLY A 18 8.67 12.28 -3.58
C GLY A 18 7.43 13.15 -3.77
N TYR A 19 6.42 13.00 -2.90
CA TYR A 19 5.30 13.94 -2.87
C TYR A 19 5.77 15.24 -2.17
N GLY A 20 5.70 16.37 -2.89
CA GLY A 20 5.97 17.67 -2.30
C GLY A 20 4.95 17.97 -1.20
N ARG A 21 5.40 18.07 0.06
CA ARG A 21 4.57 18.36 1.25
C ARG A 21 3.67 19.57 0.95
N PRO A 22 2.37 19.55 1.27
CA PRO A 22 1.54 20.72 1.05
C PRO A 22 2.00 21.82 2.04
N PRO A 23 1.83 23.10 1.70
CA PRO A 23 2.17 24.19 2.61
C PRO A 23 1.39 24.01 3.92
N GLY A 24 2.13 23.92 5.02
CA GLY A 24 1.54 23.81 6.35
C GLY A 24 0.76 25.08 6.68
N ASN A 25 -0.46 24.92 7.19
CA ASN A 25 -1.16 26.01 7.85
C ASN A 25 -0.45 26.29 9.18
N ASP A 26 0.35 27.35 9.21
CA ASP A 26 0.85 27.95 10.44
C ASP A 26 -0.34 28.51 11.24
N VAL A 27 -0.87 27.70 12.15
CA VAL A 27 -1.74 28.18 13.22
C VAL A 27 -0.87 28.32 14.46
N GLY A 28 -0.42 29.55 14.71
CA GLY A 28 0.12 29.93 16.00
C GLY A 28 -0.99 29.99 17.05
N GLN A 29 -0.74 29.47 18.24
CA GLN A 29 -0.76 30.23 19.49
C GLN A 29 -0.51 29.34 20.72
N GLU A 30 0.36 29.86 21.60
CA GLU A 30 0.32 29.89 23.08
C GLU A 30 0.21 28.54 23.83
N GLY A 31 1.13 28.14 24.71
CA GLY A 31 1.87 28.93 25.69
C GLY A 31 1.35 28.62 27.09
N MET A 32 1.84 27.54 27.73
CA MET A 32 1.79 27.41 29.19
C MET A 32 3.01 26.63 29.71
N GLU A 33 3.88 27.37 30.39
CA GLU A 33 4.96 26.86 31.21
C GLU A 33 4.40 26.25 32.51
N GLY A 34 4.81 25.02 32.83
CA GLY A 34 4.59 24.39 34.11
C GLY A 34 5.90 23.78 34.63
N LYS A 35 6.67 24.57 35.37
CA LYS A 35 7.87 24.13 36.10
C LYS A 35 7.46 23.23 37.27
N THR A 36 8.00 22.03 37.34
CA THR A 36 8.28 21.37 38.62
C THR A 36 9.68 20.79 38.61
N ARG A 37 10.40 21.21 39.65
CA ARG A 37 11.79 20.98 40.01
C ARG A 37 11.78 19.83 41.01
N LEU A 38 12.60 18.80 40.81
CA LEU A 38 12.97 17.87 41.86
C LEU A 38 14.47 17.60 41.77
N ASP A 39 15.11 17.84 42.91
CA ASP A 39 16.54 17.79 43.14
C ASP A 39 17.02 16.35 43.38
N ASP A 40 18.26 16.11 42.92
CA ASP A 40 19.36 15.35 43.52
C ASP A 40 19.14 14.03 44.28
N ASN A 41 19.86 12.98 43.84
CA ASN A 41 20.93 12.38 44.65
C ASN A 41 21.82 11.40 43.86
N ASN A 42 23.03 11.87 43.58
CA ASN A 42 24.35 11.30 43.89
C ASN A 42 24.56 9.77 43.98
N GLY A 43 25.58 9.29 43.26
CA GLY A 43 26.10 7.92 43.35
C GLY A 43 27.22 7.59 42.36
N GLN A 44 28.42 8.14 42.62
CA GLN A 44 29.77 7.58 42.42
C GLN A 44 29.83 6.02 42.31
N ASP A 45 30.69 5.31 41.58
CA ASP A 45 32.06 5.43 41.04
C ASP A 45 32.08 4.59 39.71
N ASP A 46 33.05 4.55 38.78
CA ASP A 46 34.46 4.20 38.94
C ASP A 46 35.18 4.23 37.56
N LYS A 47 36.51 4.13 37.63
CA LYS A 47 37.55 4.45 36.65
C LYS A 47 37.60 3.58 35.39
N GLY A 48 37.91 4.21 34.25
CA GLY A 48 38.26 3.51 33.00
C GLY A 48 39.10 4.36 32.04
N SER A 49 40.40 4.44 32.31
CA SER A 49 41.42 5.10 31.47
C SER A 49 41.62 4.36 30.13
N TYR A 50 41.42 5.04 29.00
CA TYR A 50 42.04 4.63 27.72
C TYR A 50 42.72 5.78 26.98
N LYS A 51 43.88 5.41 26.43
CA LYS A 51 45.00 6.22 25.97
C LYS A 51 44.69 7.06 24.71
N LYS A 52 45.26 8.26 24.71
CA LYS A 52 45.55 9.10 23.54
C LYS A 52 46.43 8.35 22.54
N HIS A 53 46.04 8.33 21.27
CA HIS A 53 46.98 8.27 20.15
C HIS A 53 46.75 9.49 19.25
N THR A 54 47.71 10.41 19.32
CA THR A 54 47.92 11.50 18.38
C THR A 54 48.66 10.96 17.16
N GLY A 55 48.12 11.16 15.96
CA GLY A 55 48.76 10.86 14.69
C GLY A 55 48.34 11.89 13.65
N SER A 56 49.06 13.01 13.63
CA SER A 56 49.06 14.00 12.56
C SER A 56 49.71 13.40 11.31
N LYS A 57 49.12 13.65 10.13
CA LYS A 57 49.85 13.74 8.86
C LYS A 57 49.08 14.61 7.90
N ASP A 58 49.65 15.79 7.67
CA ASP A 58 49.37 16.71 6.59
C ASP A 58 49.70 16.04 5.25
N THR A 59 48.83 16.22 4.26
CA THR A 59 49.24 16.30 2.84
C THR A 59 48.30 17.26 2.14
N ASP A 60 48.84 18.42 1.80
CA ASP A 60 48.37 19.31 0.75
C ASP A 60 48.21 18.54 -0.56
N ASN A 61 47.20 18.88 -1.37
CA ASN A 61 47.36 19.01 -2.81
C ASN A 61 46.14 19.66 -3.48
N GLU A 62 46.44 20.82 -4.06
CA GLU A 62 46.04 21.28 -5.40
C GLU A 62 44.57 21.62 -5.68
N ALA A 63 44.38 22.94 -5.78
CA ALA A 63 43.31 23.59 -6.51
C ALA A 63 43.25 23.11 -7.97
N GLY A 64 42.10 22.58 -8.36
CA GLY A 64 41.74 22.29 -9.74
C GLY A 64 40.51 23.09 -10.13
N ASP A 65 40.65 23.84 -11.22
CA ASP A 65 39.69 24.79 -11.80
C ASP A 65 38.25 24.26 -11.94
N ASP A 66 37.31 25.05 -11.38
CA ASP A 66 35.87 24.98 -11.63
C ASP A 66 35.55 25.32 -13.10
N LYS A 67 35.34 24.29 -13.92
CA LYS A 67 34.55 24.42 -15.16
C LYS A 67 33.11 24.05 -14.87
N ASN A 68 32.33 25.07 -14.52
CA ASN A 68 30.88 25.05 -14.45
C ASN A 68 30.29 24.83 -15.87
N MET A 69 30.23 23.57 -16.32
CA MET A 69 29.38 23.18 -17.45
C MET A 69 27.98 22.90 -16.91
N GLY A 70 27.09 23.87 -17.08
CA GLY A 70 25.68 23.75 -16.74
C GLY A 70 25.06 22.52 -17.41
N ASN A 71 24.73 21.52 -16.59
CA ASN A 71 24.22 20.22 -17.01
C ASN A 71 22.71 20.33 -17.35
N LYS A 72 22.39 21.07 -18.42
CA LYS A 72 21.00 21.25 -18.92
C LYS A 72 20.33 19.95 -19.36
N ASP A 73 21.10 18.87 -19.54
CA ASP A 73 20.59 17.58 -20.01
C ASP A 73 20.05 16.69 -18.88
N MET A 74 20.35 17.00 -17.60
CA MET A 74 19.79 16.24 -16.47
C MET A 74 18.34 16.62 -16.15
N ASP A 75 17.94 17.87 -16.37
CA ASP A 75 16.58 18.35 -16.06
C ASP A 75 15.54 17.78 -17.04
N ASN A 76 15.91 17.59 -18.32
CA ASN A 76 15.00 17.05 -19.34
C ASN A 76 14.65 15.56 -19.13
N ASN A 77 15.57 14.77 -18.57
CA ASN A 77 15.33 13.34 -18.32
C ASN A 77 14.37 13.11 -17.14
N ASN A 78 14.39 13.98 -16.14
CA ASN A 78 13.48 13.91 -15.00
C ASN A 78 12.05 14.33 -15.37
N ALA A 79 11.89 15.37 -16.19
CA ALA A 79 10.57 15.81 -16.66
C ALA A 79 9.89 14.74 -17.53
N THR A 80 10.66 14.08 -18.41
CA THR A 80 10.14 13.02 -19.29
C THR A 80 9.71 11.78 -18.49
N LYS A 81 10.46 11.40 -17.45
CA LYS A 81 10.11 10.30 -16.56
C LYS A 81 8.84 10.60 -15.74
N ALA A 82 8.73 11.81 -15.20
CA ALA A 82 7.53 12.23 -14.46
C ALA A 82 6.28 12.21 -15.34
N ALA A 83 6.37 12.71 -16.58
CA ALA A 83 5.25 12.69 -17.53
C ALA A 83 4.83 11.27 -17.94
N HIS A 84 5.78 10.33 -18.09
CA HIS A 84 5.46 8.93 -18.36
C HIS A 84 4.83 8.21 -17.16
N GLU A 85 5.28 8.52 -15.94
CA GLU A 85 4.66 8.00 -14.71
C GLU A 85 3.25 8.55 -14.52
N GLU A 86 3.03 9.83 -14.81
CA GLU A 86 1.72 10.48 -14.76
C GLU A 86 0.76 9.90 -15.80
N ALA A 87 1.20 9.73 -17.06
CA ALA A 87 0.38 9.12 -18.10
C ALA A 87 0.02 7.65 -17.80
N GLY A 88 0.95 6.87 -17.24
CA GLY A 88 0.67 5.50 -16.80
C GLY A 88 -0.37 5.44 -15.69
N ASN A 89 -0.25 6.33 -14.69
CA ASN A 89 -1.21 6.46 -13.59
C ASN A 89 -2.63 6.84 -14.08
N GLN A 90 -2.74 7.67 -15.13
CA GLN A 90 -4.05 8.05 -15.68
C GLN A 90 -4.76 6.87 -16.37
N VAL A 91 -4.03 6.08 -17.17
CA VAL A 91 -4.57 4.88 -17.83
C VAL A 91 -5.07 3.87 -16.80
N ASP A 92 -4.30 3.70 -15.72
CA ASP A 92 -4.60 2.83 -14.60
C ASP A 92 -5.84 3.28 -13.81
N ALA A 93 -5.99 4.59 -13.56
CA ALA A 93 -7.14 5.14 -12.86
C ALA A 93 -8.46 4.94 -13.63
N VAL A 94 -8.43 5.09 -14.96
CA VAL A 94 -9.61 4.86 -15.81
C VAL A 94 -9.99 3.38 -15.81
N ALA A 95 -9.02 2.47 -15.85
CA ALA A 95 -9.29 1.04 -15.82
C ALA A 95 -10.01 0.60 -14.53
N LEU A 96 -9.73 1.23 -13.38
CA LEU A 96 -10.39 0.97 -12.11
C LEU A 96 -11.90 1.30 -12.13
N LEU A 97 -12.35 2.23 -12.98
CA LEU A 97 -13.75 2.65 -13.07
C LEU A 97 -14.66 1.58 -13.68
N GLY A 98 -14.10 0.56 -14.35
CA GLY A 98 -14.88 -0.57 -14.86
C GLY A 98 -15.51 -1.37 -13.73
N THR A 99 -16.80 -1.71 -13.86
CA THR A 99 -17.58 -2.42 -12.82
C THR A 99 -17.00 -3.79 -12.46
N ASP A 100 -16.37 -4.46 -13.41
CA ASP A 100 -15.77 -5.79 -13.23
C ASP A 100 -14.25 -5.74 -13.07
N ALA A 101 -13.66 -4.54 -13.01
CA ALA A 101 -12.21 -4.39 -12.90
C ALA A 101 -11.73 -4.82 -11.51
N TRP A 102 -10.76 -5.72 -11.49
CA TRP A 102 -10.08 -6.12 -10.26
C TRP A 102 -9.07 -5.06 -9.86
N MET A 103 -9.11 -4.64 -8.60
CA MET A 103 -8.10 -3.71 -8.09
C MET A 103 -6.73 -4.36 -8.08
N GLN A 104 -5.76 -3.71 -8.71
CA GLN A 104 -4.37 -4.16 -8.73
C GLN A 104 -3.65 -3.76 -7.45
N ALA A 105 -2.60 -4.50 -7.10
CA ALA A 105 -1.79 -4.23 -5.91
C ALA A 105 -1.14 -2.85 -5.95
N THR A 106 -0.64 -2.44 -7.11
CA THR A 106 -0.06 -1.11 -7.35
C THR A 106 -1.08 -0.02 -7.05
N TRP A 107 -2.31 -0.16 -7.54
CA TRP A 107 -3.37 0.82 -7.32
C TRP A 107 -3.73 0.97 -5.84
N LEU A 108 -3.89 -0.15 -5.13
CA LEU A 108 -4.20 -0.09 -3.69
C LEU A 108 -3.05 0.53 -2.90
N ASN A 109 -1.81 0.08 -3.14
CA ASN A 109 -0.65 0.60 -2.43
C ASN A 109 -0.40 2.08 -2.73
N ASP A 110 -0.57 2.53 -3.97
CA ASP A 110 -0.45 3.94 -4.36
C ASP A 110 -1.51 4.83 -3.70
N ALA A 111 -2.75 4.34 -3.62
CA ALA A 111 -3.82 5.06 -2.92
C ALA A 111 -3.52 5.16 -1.41
N LEU A 112 -3.00 4.09 -0.79
CA LEU A 112 -2.59 4.07 0.61
C LEU A 112 -1.37 4.95 0.90
N ASP A 113 -0.43 5.06 -0.03
CA ASP A 113 0.72 5.97 0.06
C ASP A 113 0.24 7.42 0.27
N LEU A 114 -0.78 7.85 -0.48
CA LEU A 114 -1.38 9.18 -0.31
C LEU A 114 -2.13 9.34 1.01
N VAL A 115 -2.84 8.31 1.47
CA VAL A 115 -3.50 8.33 2.80
C VAL A 115 -2.46 8.52 3.90
N VAL A 116 -1.38 7.75 3.87
CA VAL A 116 -0.30 7.79 4.84
C VAL A 116 0.48 9.10 4.77
N TRP A 117 0.60 9.70 3.58
CA TRP A 117 1.17 11.02 3.42
C TRP A 117 0.30 12.13 4.07
N CYS A 118 -1.02 11.96 4.06
CA CYS A 118 -1.96 12.88 4.71
C CYS A 118 -2.09 12.70 6.23
N VAL A 119 -1.68 11.55 6.79
CA VAL A 119 -1.92 11.20 8.20
C VAL A 119 -0.63 10.75 8.89
N GLU A 120 -0.07 11.61 9.76
CA GLU A 120 1.28 11.45 10.31
C GLU A 120 1.52 10.20 11.16
N ASP A 121 0.48 9.72 11.86
CA ASP A 121 0.54 8.55 12.77
C ASP A 121 0.08 7.24 12.13
N VAL A 122 0.00 7.21 10.80
CA VAL A 122 -0.33 6.01 10.03
C VAL A 122 0.88 5.59 9.21
N SER A 123 1.03 4.30 9.01
CA SER A 123 1.91 3.71 8.01
C SER A 123 1.24 2.47 7.42
N TYR A 124 1.80 1.89 6.38
CA TYR A 124 1.35 0.60 5.87
C TYR A 124 2.53 -0.26 5.45
N VAL A 125 2.34 -1.57 5.38
CA VAL A 125 3.29 -2.50 4.74
C VAL A 125 2.80 -2.82 3.35
N ASP A 126 3.66 -2.65 2.35
CA ASP A 126 3.33 -2.94 0.96
C ASP A 126 2.83 -4.40 0.80
N SER A 127 1.72 -4.57 0.06
CA SER A 127 1.09 -5.88 -0.11
C SER A 127 2.01 -6.91 -0.79
N GLY A 128 2.84 -6.47 -1.74
CA GLY A 128 3.84 -7.32 -2.40
C GLY A 128 4.94 -7.71 -1.43
N GLU A 129 5.38 -6.78 -0.56
CA GLU A 129 6.31 -7.11 0.51
C GLU A 129 5.75 -8.16 1.46
N LEU A 130 4.47 -8.07 1.86
CA LEU A 130 3.81 -9.07 2.71
C LEU A 130 3.82 -10.46 2.05
N VAL A 131 3.48 -10.55 0.76
CA VAL A 131 3.54 -11.81 0.00
C VAL A 131 4.96 -12.38 -0.04
N CYS A 132 5.98 -11.53 -0.24
CA CYS A 132 7.37 -11.97 -0.28
C CYS A 132 7.88 -12.52 1.06
N MET A 133 7.24 -12.24 2.21
CA MET A 133 7.71 -12.75 3.51
C MET A 133 7.62 -14.28 3.64
N GLY A 134 6.81 -14.91 2.80
CA GLY A 134 6.70 -16.36 2.68
C GLY A 134 7.87 -17.03 1.98
N ASP A 135 8.74 -16.28 1.30
CA ASP A 135 9.96 -16.81 0.69
C ASP A 135 11.04 -17.03 1.76
N ASP A 136 11.61 -18.23 1.86
CA ASP A 136 12.71 -18.55 2.77
C ASP A 136 13.93 -17.61 2.59
N ALA A 137 14.15 -17.11 1.38
CA ALA A 137 15.20 -16.16 1.05
C ALA A 137 14.90 -14.73 1.54
N TYR A 138 13.65 -14.41 1.90
CA TYR A 138 13.29 -13.09 2.41
C TYR A 138 14.13 -12.73 3.64
N ARG A 139 14.57 -11.47 3.68
CA ARG A 139 15.32 -10.90 4.79
C ARG A 139 14.53 -9.70 5.34
N PRO A 140 14.26 -9.67 6.66
CA PRO A 140 13.56 -8.54 7.28
C PRO A 140 14.25 -7.22 6.95
N LYS A 141 13.46 -6.24 6.50
CA LYS A 141 13.94 -4.91 6.15
C LYS A 141 13.84 -3.99 7.36
N ARG A 142 14.90 -3.25 7.64
CA ARG A 142 14.93 -2.27 8.75
C ARG A 142 13.78 -1.26 8.68
N ALA A 143 13.45 -0.77 7.48
CA ALA A 143 12.39 0.21 7.25
C ALA A 143 10.98 -0.33 7.56
N THR A 144 10.77 -1.64 7.44
CA THR A 144 9.51 -2.30 7.80
C THR A 144 9.49 -2.60 9.30
N ALA A 145 10.62 -3.08 9.86
CA ALA A 145 10.76 -3.29 11.31
C ALA A 145 10.48 -2.00 12.11
N SER A 146 10.97 -0.85 11.65
CA SER A 146 10.78 0.43 12.34
C SER A 146 9.32 0.87 12.44
N LYS A 147 8.42 0.34 11.58
CA LYS A 147 6.98 0.63 11.67
C LYS A 147 6.40 0.00 12.94
N PHE A 148 6.78 -1.24 13.26
CA PHE A 148 6.27 -1.99 14.42
C PHE A 148 6.84 -1.53 15.77
N THR A 149 7.94 -0.77 15.76
CA THR A 149 8.48 -0.14 16.98
C THR A 149 7.88 1.24 17.25
N SER A 150 7.10 1.77 16.30
CA SER A 150 6.43 3.05 16.46
C SER A 150 5.03 2.84 17.03
N ASN A 151 4.53 3.75 17.88
CA ASN A 151 3.15 3.71 18.38
C ASN A 151 2.10 4.08 17.31
N ARG A 152 2.42 3.85 16.04
CA ARG A 152 1.60 4.23 14.88
C ARG A 152 0.61 3.13 14.54
N THR A 153 -0.45 3.53 13.87
CA THR A 153 -1.36 2.59 13.21
C THR A 153 -0.69 2.08 11.93
N ILE A 154 -0.69 0.77 11.74
CA ILE A 154 -0.07 0.09 10.60
C ILE A 154 -1.15 -0.64 9.84
N LEU A 155 -1.37 -0.22 8.61
CA LEU A 155 -2.26 -0.88 7.67
C LEU A 155 -1.53 -2.03 6.98
N LEU A 156 -2.25 -3.10 6.72
CA LEU A 156 -1.76 -4.35 6.14
C LEU A 156 -2.70 -4.72 4.98
N PRO A 157 -2.52 -4.14 3.78
CA PRO A 157 -3.25 -4.56 2.59
C PRO A 157 -2.83 -6.00 2.22
N LEU A 158 -3.69 -6.96 2.53
CA LEU A 158 -3.38 -8.39 2.39
C LEU A 158 -3.94 -8.88 1.05
N TYR A 159 -3.02 -9.17 0.13
CA TYR A 159 -3.35 -9.79 -1.14
C TYR A 159 -3.36 -11.31 -1.01
N LEU A 160 -4.52 -11.92 -1.19
CA LEU A 160 -4.70 -13.35 -1.30
C LEU A 160 -4.84 -13.75 -2.79
N PRO A 161 -4.69 -15.03 -3.17
CA PRO A 161 -4.64 -15.46 -4.58
C PRO A 161 -5.77 -14.97 -5.51
N SER A 162 -6.91 -14.57 -4.96
CA SER A 162 -8.03 -13.98 -5.71
C SER A 162 -8.91 -13.10 -4.82
N HIS A 163 -8.34 -12.46 -3.79
CA HIS A 163 -9.12 -11.69 -2.84
C HIS A 163 -8.27 -10.63 -2.15
N TRP A 164 -8.90 -9.51 -1.80
CA TRP A 164 -8.31 -8.47 -0.99
C TRP A 164 -9.04 -8.37 0.33
N LEU A 165 -8.25 -8.20 1.38
CA LEU A 165 -8.74 -7.80 2.71
C LEU A 165 -7.72 -6.83 3.31
N ASP A 166 -8.14 -6.09 4.32
CA ASP A 166 -7.25 -5.15 5.01
C ASP A 166 -7.10 -5.52 6.48
N GLY A 167 -5.86 -5.49 6.93
CA GLY A 167 -5.51 -5.63 8.33
C GLY A 167 -5.08 -4.31 8.93
N VAL A 168 -5.32 -4.15 10.22
CA VAL A 168 -4.77 -3.02 11.00
C VAL A 168 -4.15 -3.51 12.29
N THR A 169 -3.06 -2.86 12.66
CA THR A 169 -2.37 -3.15 13.91
C THR A 169 -1.59 -1.96 14.44
N ASN A 170 -1.41 -1.88 15.74
CA ASN A 170 -0.43 -0.97 16.39
C ASN A 170 0.78 -1.75 16.92
N SER A 171 0.68 -3.09 16.98
CA SER A 171 1.75 -3.99 17.35
C SER A 171 1.46 -5.38 16.79
N LEU A 172 2.50 -6.10 16.35
CA LEU A 172 2.33 -7.45 15.78
C LEU A 172 1.71 -8.48 16.73
N GLU A 173 1.39 -8.10 17.98
CA GLU A 173 0.68 -8.89 18.98
C GLU A 173 -0.84 -8.96 18.78
N SER A 174 -1.41 -7.95 18.12
CA SER A 174 -2.85 -7.91 17.85
C SER A 174 -3.09 -7.30 16.47
N ILE A 175 -3.68 -8.09 15.59
CA ILE A 175 -4.01 -7.70 14.22
C ILE A 175 -5.52 -7.86 14.05
N LYS A 176 -6.17 -6.77 13.65
CA LYS A 176 -7.59 -6.76 13.32
C LYS A 176 -7.75 -6.89 11.82
N ILE A 177 -8.72 -7.68 11.37
CA ILE A 177 -8.93 -8.00 9.95
C ILE A 177 -10.33 -7.61 9.52
N ALA A 178 -10.42 -6.85 8.44
CA ALA A 178 -11.66 -6.56 7.74
C ALA A 178 -11.68 -7.33 6.41
N ASP A 179 -12.57 -8.31 6.32
CA ASP A 179 -12.82 -9.10 5.12
C ASP A 179 -14.28 -8.97 4.67
N SER A 180 -14.50 -8.41 3.48
CA SER A 180 -15.82 -8.17 2.89
C SER A 180 -16.48 -9.40 2.29
N LEU A 181 -15.78 -10.53 2.15
CA LEU A 181 -16.35 -11.78 1.64
C LEU A 181 -15.79 -12.98 2.40
N PRO A 182 -15.95 -13.06 3.73
CA PRO A 182 -15.21 -14.01 4.55
C PRO A 182 -15.50 -15.47 4.18
N SER A 183 -14.45 -16.28 4.15
CA SER A 183 -14.50 -17.74 3.99
C SER A 183 -13.33 -18.40 4.71
N ASP A 184 -13.48 -19.67 5.08
CA ASP A 184 -12.45 -20.45 5.78
C ASP A 184 -11.12 -20.47 5.01
N ASP A 185 -11.17 -20.56 3.67
CA ASP A 185 -9.99 -20.57 2.81
C ASP A 185 -9.23 -19.23 2.84
N GLN A 186 -9.96 -18.11 2.83
CA GLN A 186 -9.35 -16.78 2.92
C GLN A 186 -8.81 -16.51 4.32
N GLU A 187 -9.52 -16.97 5.36
CA GLU A 187 -9.06 -16.86 6.74
C GLU A 187 -7.73 -17.62 6.93
N ALA A 188 -7.65 -18.87 6.47
CA ALA A 188 -6.43 -19.67 6.52
C ALA A 188 -5.28 -19.01 5.73
N ALA A 189 -5.56 -18.45 4.56
CA ALA A 189 -4.56 -17.75 3.75
C ALA A 189 -4.07 -16.46 4.43
N ALA A 190 -4.97 -15.68 5.05
CA ALA A 190 -4.62 -14.49 5.82
C ALA A 190 -3.78 -14.84 7.06
N GLN A 191 -4.16 -15.89 7.79
CA GLN A 191 -3.40 -16.44 8.91
C GLN A 191 -1.99 -16.87 8.49
N ALA A 192 -1.84 -17.49 7.33
CA ALA A 192 -0.53 -17.88 6.81
C ALA A 192 0.36 -16.66 6.52
N LEU A 193 -0.15 -15.63 5.83
CA LEU A 193 0.59 -14.40 5.53
C LEU A 193 0.98 -13.63 6.81
N ILE A 194 0.03 -13.48 7.74
CA ILE A 194 0.29 -12.81 9.02
C ILE A 194 1.28 -13.61 9.87
N GLY A 195 1.14 -14.93 9.91
CA GLY A 195 2.11 -15.80 10.59
C GLY A 195 3.51 -15.71 9.99
N GLN A 196 3.65 -15.46 8.69
CA GLN A 196 4.95 -15.16 8.07
C GLN A 196 5.47 -13.80 8.53
N LEU A 197 4.64 -12.75 8.50
CA LEU A 197 5.01 -11.42 8.99
C LEU A 197 5.50 -11.45 10.44
N VAL A 198 4.74 -12.07 11.34
CA VAL A 198 5.11 -12.19 12.76
C VAL A 198 6.41 -12.97 12.92
N ARG A 199 6.57 -14.12 12.25
CA ARG A 199 7.83 -14.89 12.33
C ARG A 199 9.07 -14.10 11.89
N ARG A 200 8.92 -13.24 10.88
CA ARG A 200 10.05 -12.45 10.34
C ARG A 200 10.44 -11.29 11.23
N TYR A 201 9.48 -10.68 11.92
CA TYR A 201 9.70 -9.43 12.67
C TYR A 201 9.58 -9.59 14.20
N LEU A 202 9.10 -10.73 14.69
CA LEU A 202 9.08 -11.16 16.09
C LEU A 202 9.55 -12.62 16.20
N PRO A 203 10.82 -12.93 15.88
CA PRO A 203 11.32 -14.31 15.83
C PRO A 203 11.30 -15.02 17.18
N ASP A 204 11.41 -14.26 18.28
CA ASP A 204 11.42 -14.80 19.65
C ASP A 204 10.01 -14.97 20.24
N PHE A 205 8.96 -14.82 19.45
CA PHE A 205 7.59 -14.97 19.94
C PHE A 205 7.19 -16.44 20.08
N GLU A 206 6.88 -16.85 21.31
CA GLU A 206 6.53 -18.25 21.67
C GLU A 206 5.03 -18.59 21.56
N GLY A 207 4.15 -17.63 21.24
CA GLY A 207 2.70 -17.89 21.17
C GLY A 207 2.20 -18.33 19.79
N SER A 208 0.95 -18.82 19.75
CA SER A 208 0.27 -19.17 18.50
C SER A 208 -0.04 -17.91 17.68
N TYR A 209 0.21 -17.95 16.37
CA TYR A 209 -0.13 -16.86 15.44
C TYR A 209 -1.64 -16.69 15.27
N GLU A 210 -2.41 -17.78 15.42
CA GLU A 210 -3.85 -17.83 15.24
C GLU A 210 -4.59 -16.94 16.26
N THR A 211 -4.06 -16.81 17.48
CA THR A 211 -4.69 -16.01 18.55
C THR A 211 -4.47 -14.50 18.38
N ARG A 212 -3.65 -14.09 17.41
CA ARG A 212 -3.33 -12.67 17.17
C ARG A 212 -4.27 -12.00 16.18
N MET A 213 -5.05 -12.78 15.43
CA MET A 213 -6.02 -12.26 14.48
C MET A 213 -7.40 -12.16 15.14
N SER A 214 -8.04 -11.03 14.93
CA SER A 214 -9.45 -10.85 15.28
C SER A 214 -10.19 -10.23 14.10
N HIS A 215 -11.36 -10.77 13.79
CA HIS A 215 -12.19 -10.23 12.72
C HIS A 215 -12.97 -9.03 13.22
N VAL A 216 -13.01 -7.98 12.40
CA VAL A 216 -13.83 -6.81 12.65
C VAL A 216 -14.97 -6.77 11.64
N ALA A 217 -16.21 -6.66 12.13
CA ALA A 217 -17.42 -6.71 11.30
C ALA A 217 -17.44 -5.65 10.17
N THR A 218 -17.21 -6.05 8.92
CA THR A 218 -17.19 -5.13 7.78
C THR A 218 -18.43 -5.29 6.90
N MET A 219 -18.61 -4.39 5.94
CA MET A 219 -19.67 -4.52 4.96
C MET A 219 -19.39 -5.71 4.04
N ALA A 220 -20.42 -6.54 3.83
CA ALA A 220 -20.34 -7.63 2.89
C ALA A 220 -20.35 -7.08 1.46
N GLN A 221 -19.41 -7.52 0.64
CA GLN A 221 -19.50 -7.29 -0.81
C GLN A 221 -20.48 -8.29 -1.43
N HIS A 222 -21.02 -7.94 -2.59
CA HIS A 222 -21.98 -8.78 -3.32
C HIS A 222 -21.48 -9.27 -4.69
N ASN A 223 -20.27 -8.86 -5.09
CA ASN A 223 -19.61 -9.30 -6.32
C ASN A 223 -18.18 -9.79 -6.03
N GLY A 224 -17.50 -10.33 -7.03
CA GLY A 224 -16.12 -10.82 -6.89
C GLY A 224 -15.03 -9.76 -7.09
N SER A 225 -15.32 -8.66 -7.79
CA SER A 225 -14.32 -7.69 -8.27
C SER A 225 -14.04 -6.55 -7.30
N ASP A 226 -14.95 -6.25 -6.37
CA ASP A 226 -14.85 -5.09 -5.48
C ASP A 226 -14.02 -5.31 -4.21
N CYS A 227 -13.51 -6.51 -3.95
CA CYS A 227 -12.76 -6.80 -2.71
C CYS A 227 -11.66 -5.77 -2.40
N GLY A 228 -10.93 -5.30 -3.42
CA GLY A 228 -9.91 -4.26 -3.22
C GLY A 228 -10.47 -2.89 -2.85
N VAL A 229 -11.65 -2.52 -3.39
CA VAL A 229 -12.36 -1.28 -3.03
C VAL A 229 -12.81 -1.36 -1.57
N PHE A 230 -13.36 -2.51 -1.15
CA PHE A 230 -13.74 -2.73 0.24
C PHE A 230 -12.54 -2.73 1.18
N ALA A 231 -11.41 -3.34 0.79
CA ALA A 231 -10.15 -3.28 1.54
C ALA A 231 -9.65 -1.84 1.70
N PHE A 232 -9.69 -1.03 0.64
CA PHE A 232 -9.33 0.39 0.71
C PHE A 232 -10.24 1.18 1.68
N VAL A 233 -11.56 0.97 1.63
CA VAL A 233 -12.47 1.67 2.54
C VAL A 233 -12.33 1.19 3.99
N ALA A 234 -12.04 -0.10 4.19
CA ALA A 234 -11.70 -0.63 5.51
C ALA A 234 -10.45 0.08 6.08
N ALA A 235 -9.40 0.21 5.26
CA ALA A 235 -8.18 0.94 5.62
C ALA A 235 -8.48 2.38 6.04
N LEU A 236 -9.26 3.11 5.24
CA LEU A 236 -9.67 4.47 5.59
C LEU A 236 -10.43 4.53 6.92
N SER A 237 -11.34 3.59 7.15
CA SER A 237 -12.12 3.51 8.39
C SER A 237 -11.25 3.25 9.62
N PHE A 238 -10.20 2.43 9.47
CA PHE A 238 -9.21 2.23 10.53
C PHE A 238 -8.41 3.49 10.83
N VAL A 239 -8.09 4.28 9.81
CA VAL A 239 -7.35 5.53 9.95
C VAL A 239 -8.18 6.61 10.65
N VAL A 240 -9.43 6.81 10.24
CA VAL A 240 -10.26 7.89 10.81
C VAL A 240 -10.91 7.53 12.16
N ALA A 241 -10.75 6.29 12.62
CA ALA A 241 -11.38 5.75 13.84
C ALA A 241 -12.90 6.02 13.91
N GLN A 242 -13.56 6.09 12.76
CA GLN A 242 -15.01 6.29 12.66
C GLN A 242 -15.73 4.97 12.50
N ASP A 243 -17.01 4.98 12.86
CA ASP A 243 -17.92 3.89 12.54
C ASP A 243 -17.92 3.66 11.02
N ARG A 244 -17.76 2.39 10.64
CA ARG A 244 -17.83 1.99 9.24
C ARG A 244 -19.20 2.36 8.67
N PRO A 245 -19.27 2.81 7.41
CA PRO A 245 -20.55 3.10 6.80
C PRO A 245 -21.40 1.82 6.79
N ARG A 246 -22.73 1.97 6.88
CA ARG A 246 -23.66 0.82 6.88
C ARG A 246 -23.84 0.21 5.50
N ALA A 247 -23.49 0.96 4.46
CA ALA A 247 -23.56 0.55 3.07
C ALA A 247 -22.41 1.20 2.31
N LEU A 248 -21.86 0.47 1.34
CA LEU A 248 -20.79 0.94 0.46
C LEU A 248 -21.30 0.96 -0.97
N HIS A 249 -21.27 2.13 -1.59
CA HIS A 249 -21.55 2.26 -3.02
C HIS A 249 -20.25 2.03 -3.80
N SER A 250 -19.97 0.79 -4.21
CA SER A 250 -18.66 0.41 -4.76
C SER A 250 -18.22 1.29 -5.91
N GLN A 251 -19.13 1.65 -6.81
CA GLN A 251 -18.79 2.51 -7.95
C GLN A 251 -18.36 3.92 -7.55
N LEU A 252 -18.92 4.46 -6.46
CA LEU A 252 -18.51 5.76 -5.93
C LEU A 252 -17.09 5.63 -5.36
N TRP A 253 -16.81 4.55 -4.64
CA TRP A 253 -15.51 4.33 -4.05
C TRP A 253 -14.44 3.97 -5.08
N ARG A 254 -14.78 3.29 -6.18
CA ARG A 254 -13.91 3.15 -7.35
C ARG A 254 -13.50 4.52 -7.90
N TYR A 255 -14.47 5.44 -8.05
CA TYR A 255 -14.20 6.81 -8.47
C TYR A 255 -13.33 7.57 -7.48
N VAL A 256 -13.61 7.46 -6.17
CA VAL A 256 -12.77 8.08 -5.13
C VAL A 256 -11.35 7.51 -5.20
N THR A 257 -11.16 6.19 -5.26
CA THR A 257 -9.82 5.60 -5.38
C THR A 257 -9.11 6.04 -6.66
N ALA A 258 -9.81 6.14 -7.79
CA ALA A 258 -9.26 6.68 -9.04
C ALA A 258 -8.80 8.15 -8.89
N LEU A 259 -9.50 8.97 -8.10
CA LEU A 259 -9.04 10.32 -7.76
C LEU A 259 -7.72 10.29 -6.97
N PHE A 260 -7.55 9.35 -6.03
CA PHE A 260 -6.25 9.20 -5.35
C PHE A 260 -5.14 8.88 -6.36
N LEU A 261 -5.36 7.95 -7.29
CA LEU A 261 -4.35 7.56 -8.29
C LEU A 261 -3.93 8.69 -9.24
N THR A 262 -4.80 9.69 -9.42
CA THR A 262 -4.59 10.86 -10.29
C THR A 262 -4.15 12.10 -9.50
N ASN A 263 -3.69 11.95 -8.25
CA ASN A 263 -3.33 13.05 -7.34
C ASN A 263 -4.47 14.08 -7.17
N GLY A 264 -5.71 13.62 -7.24
CA GLY A 264 -6.90 14.45 -7.06
C GLY A 264 -7.25 15.32 -8.25
N ASP A 265 -6.78 15.05 -9.48
CA ASP A 265 -7.27 15.74 -10.67
C ASP A 265 -8.65 15.20 -11.11
N PRO A 266 -9.75 15.92 -10.81
CA PRO A 266 -11.08 15.45 -11.14
C PRO A 266 -11.35 15.45 -12.65
N LYS A 267 -10.63 16.27 -13.45
CA LYS A 267 -10.89 16.36 -14.89
C LYS A 267 -10.55 15.05 -15.59
N THR A 268 -9.44 14.44 -15.19
CA THR A 268 -9.01 13.13 -15.68
C THR A 268 -10.07 12.07 -15.37
N VAL A 269 -10.57 12.02 -14.14
CA VAL A 269 -11.53 10.97 -13.74
C VAL A 269 -12.94 11.23 -14.28
N MET A 270 -13.43 12.48 -14.27
CA MET A 270 -14.79 12.81 -14.71
C MET A 270 -15.02 12.55 -16.21
N THR A 271 -14.04 12.85 -17.05
CA THR A 271 -14.15 12.61 -18.52
C THR A 271 -14.47 11.15 -18.84
N HIS A 272 -14.00 10.21 -18.00
CA HIS A 272 -14.25 8.78 -18.16
C HIS A 272 -15.36 8.24 -17.26
N ALA A 273 -15.68 8.94 -16.17
CA ALA A 273 -16.74 8.55 -15.25
C ALA A 273 -18.13 8.85 -15.83
N GLU A 274 -18.31 9.90 -16.62
CA GLU A 274 -19.59 10.19 -17.29
C GLU A 274 -20.06 9.02 -18.17
N ASP A 275 -19.15 8.37 -18.89
CA ASP A 275 -19.44 7.21 -19.72
C ASP A 275 -19.88 5.97 -18.91
N ASN A 276 -19.46 5.87 -17.65
CA ASN A 276 -19.64 4.66 -16.80
C ASN A 276 -20.68 4.82 -15.69
N LEU A 277 -20.84 6.02 -15.11
CA LEU A 277 -21.76 6.31 -14.00
C LEU A 277 -23.16 6.62 -14.49
N PHE A 278 -23.27 7.24 -15.65
CA PHE A 278 -24.52 7.59 -16.28
C PHE A 278 -24.45 7.03 -17.69
N PRO A 279 -24.69 5.71 -17.90
CA PRO A 279 -24.91 5.22 -19.24
C PRO A 279 -26.10 6.00 -19.78
N MET A 280 -25.81 7.07 -20.54
CA MET A 280 -26.81 7.86 -21.23
C MET A 280 -27.64 6.82 -21.95
N SER A 281 -28.91 6.74 -21.57
CA SER A 281 -29.84 5.80 -22.16
C SER A 281 -29.86 6.14 -23.65
N THR A 282 -29.04 5.44 -24.43
CA THR A 282 -29.09 5.55 -25.87
C THR A 282 -30.53 5.16 -26.21
N PRO A 283 -31.30 6.04 -26.88
CA PRO A 283 -32.70 5.76 -27.15
C PRO A 283 -32.75 4.41 -27.85
N ALA A 284 -33.46 3.46 -27.24
CA ALA A 284 -33.52 2.08 -27.68
C ALA A 284 -33.88 2.06 -29.17
N SER A 285 -32.90 1.76 -30.03
CA SER A 285 -33.19 1.43 -31.41
C SER A 285 -33.94 0.11 -31.38
N HIS A 286 -35.24 0.17 -31.67
CA HIS A 286 -36.06 -0.99 -31.95
C HIS A 286 -35.43 -1.77 -33.12
N THR A 287 -34.59 -2.75 -32.81
CA THR A 287 -34.25 -3.83 -33.72
C THR A 287 -34.75 -5.13 -33.11
N THR A 288 -35.88 -5.56 -33.65
CA THR A 288 -36.50 -6.87 -33.48
C THR A 288 -35.54 -7.99 -33.85
N GLY A 289 -35.45 -9.00 -32.98
CA GLY A 289 -35.10 -10.38 -33.34
C GLY A 289 -33.61 -10.71 -33.27
N ASP A 290 -33.23 -11.58 -32.35
CA ASP A 290 -32.89 -12.97 -32.70
C ASP A 290 -32.43 -13.71 -31.42
N SER A 291 -33.18 -14.74 -31.03
CA SER A 291 -32.91 -15.61 -29.89
C SER A 291 -31.73 -16.53 -30.19
N ARG A 292 -30.63 -16.42 -29.44
CA ARG A 292 -29.56 -17.44 -29.45
C ARG A 292 -29.19 -17.89 -28.04
N HIS A 293 -29.39 -19.19 -27.84
CA HIS A 293 -28.87 -20.02 -26.77
C HIS A 293 -27.39 -19.76 -26.48
N TRP A 294 -27.07 -19.61 -25.20
CA TRP A 294 -25.71 -19.61 -24.66
C TRP A 294 -25.32 -21.06 -24.31
N SER A 295 -24.14 -21.51 -24.76
CA SER A 295 -23.61 -22.86 -24.47
C SER A 295 -22.18 -22.74 -23.90
N PRO A 296 -21.79 -23.49 -22.85
CA PRO A 296 -20.63 -23.14 -22.00
C PRO A 296 -19.26 -23.63 -22.49
N ALA A 297 -19.07 -23.92 -23.79
CA ALA A 297 -17.92 -24.71 -24.27
C ALA A 297 -16.88 -23.93 -25.12
N ARG A 298 -16.67 -22.63 -24.91
CA ARG A 298 -15.64 -21.84 -25.63
C ARG A 298 -14.86 -20.89 -24.72
N ALA A 299 -14.00 -21.46 -23.87
CA ALA A 299 -12.93 -20.72 -23.20
C ALA A 299 -11.69 -21.60 -22.96
N ALA A 300 -11.30 -22.41 -23.94
CA ALA A 300 -10.06 -23.18 -23.90
C ALA A 300 -9.45 -23.26 -25.30
N ARG A 301 -8.59 -22.29 -25.64
CA ARG A 301 -7.48 -22.39 -26.62
C ARG A 301 -6.86 -21.01 -26.85
N ALA A 302 -5.86 -20.66 -26.06
CA ALA A 302 -4.77 -19.78 -26.49
C ALA A 302 -3.65 -19.87 -25.45
N CYS A 303 -2.71 -20.80 -25.67
CA CYS A 303 -1.31 -20.78 -25.20
C CYS A 303 -0.65 -22.08 -25.65
N ARG A 304 -0.35 -22.16 -26.95
CA ARG A 304 0.70 -23.04 -27.48
C ARG A 304 1.79 -22.12 -27.98
N TRP A 305 2.94 -22.13 -27.31
CA TRP A 305 4.19 -21.68 -27.88
C TRP A 305 5.20 -22.83 -27.89
N SER A 306 6.06 -22.73 -28.89
CA SER A 306 6.86 -23.73 -29.55
C SER A 306 8.34 -23.58 -29.24
N GLY A 307 9.04 -24.72 -29.10
CA GLY A 307 10.51 -24.88 -29.26
C GLY A 307 11.34 -24.52 -28.02
N MET A 308 11.92 -25.50 -27.31
CA MET A 308 13.20 -26.23 -27.55
C MET A 308 14.46 -25.42 -27.19
N PRO A 309 15.57 -26.06 -26.80
CA PRO A 309 15.85 -27.51 -26.76
C PRO A 309 15.60 -28.19 -25.40
#